data_AF-A0A7C7X8S1-F1
#
_entry.id   AF-A0A7C7X8S1-F1
#
_cell.length_a   1.000
_cell.length_b   1.000
_cell.length_c   1.000
_cell.angle_alpha   90.00
_cell.angle_beta   90.00
_cell.angle_gamma   90.00
#
_symmetry.space_group_name_H-M   'P 1'
#
loop_
_entity.id
_entity.type
_entity.pdbx_description
1 polymer ?
#
loop_
_entity_poly.entity_id
_entity_poly.type
_entity_poly.pdbx_seq_one_letter_code
_entity_poly.pdbx_strand_id
1 'polypeptide(L)'
;MTAEDLYAPDPPPVRGAKIDLNHHVQRFPSDGGVLTTGANRTHAIPGRYIAIGPDSISNRVVAHEFGHILGFTDRYLRGARELGRAGFGIIEIIPDGLDLMAAPGSGLVRASHFHTVIEALNGTAP
;
A
#
# COMPACT_ATOMS: atom_id res chain seq x y z
N MET A 1 -9.20 15.70 -14.48
CA MET A 1 -9.48 14.30 -14.86
C MET A 1 -10.73 13.88 -14.14
N THR A 2 -11.83 13.71 -14.87
CA THR A 2 -13.08 13.12 -14.37
C THR A 2 -12.98 11.59 -14.36
N ALA A 3 -14.00 10.90 -13.83
CA ALA A 3 -14.07 9.44 -13.95
C ALA A 3 -14.25 9.04 -15.42
N GLU A 4 -15.05 9.78 -16.16
CA GLU A 4 -15.28 9.58 -17.59
C GLU A 4 -13.97 9.70 -18.39
N ASP A 5 -13.14 10.71 -18.09
CA ASP A 5 -11.84 10.90 -18.73
C ASP A 5 -10.89 9.71 -18.45
N LEU A 6 -10.91 9.19 -17.21
CA LEU A 6 -10.02 8.11 -16.77
C LEU A 6 -10.38 6.75 -17.37
N TYR A 7 -11.68 6.50 -17.53
CA TYR A 7 -12.19 5.21 -17.99
C TYR A 7 -12.39 5.13 -19.50
N ALA A 8 -12.52 6.26 -20.20
CA ALA A 8 -12.69 6.32 -21.64
C ALA A 8 -11.65 5.44 -22.39
N PRO A 9 -12.07 4.70 -23.42
CA PRO A 9 -13.42 4.66 -24.02
C PRO A 9 -14.45 3.80 -23.26
N ASP A 10 -14.03 3.12 -22.19
CA ASP A 10 -14.92 2.29 -21.38
C ASP A 10 -15.77 3.15 -20.42
N PRO A 11 -16.99 2.70 -20.05
CA PRO A 11 -17.73 3.34 -18.97
C PRO A 11 -17.02 3.13 -17.63
N PRO A 12 -17.10 4.10 -16.70
CA PRO A 12 -16.66 3.90 -15.33
C PRO A 12 -17.33 2.68 -14.66
N PRO A 13 -16.65 1.98 -13.73
CA PRO A 13 -17.21 0.85 -13.02
C PRO A 13 -18.45 1.24 -12.22
N VAL A 14 -19.48 0.41 -12.30
CA VAL A 14 -20.65 0.56 -11.43
C VAL A 14 -20.37 0.03 -10.03
N ARG A 15 -21.16 0.47 -9.04
CA ARG A 15 -21.07 -0.02 -7.66
C ARG A 15 -21.14 -1.55 -7.62
N GLY A 16 -20.16 -2.18 -6.96
CA GLY A 16 -20.06 -3.63 -6.82
C GLY A 16 -19.34 -4.35 -7.97
N ALA A 17 -18.95 -3.63 -9.02
CA ALA A 17 -18.08 -4.18 -10.05
C ALA A 17 -16.72 -4.59 -9.46
N LYS A 18 -16.20 -5.74 -9.89
CA LYS A 18 -14.85 -6.15 -9.54
C LYS A 18 -13.86 -5.40 -10.43
N ILE A 19 -12.93 -4.68 -9.79
CA ILE A 19 -11.88 -3.94 -10.48
C ILE A 19 -10.60 -4.78 -10.48
N ASP A 20 -10.01 -4.99 -11.65
CA ASP A 20 -8.63 -5.48 -11.76
C ASP A 20 -7.69 -4.32 -11.40
N LEU A 21 -7.06 -4.42 -10.23
CA LEU A 21 -6.21 -3.36 -9.69
C LEU A 21 -4.94 -3.13 -10.52
N ASN A 22 -4.40 -4.17 -11.14
CA ASN A 22 -3.22 -4.06 -12.00
C ASN A 22 -3.54 -3.34 -13.32
N HIS A 23 -4.74 -3.52 -13.84
CA HIS A 23 -5.20 -2.74 -15.00
C HIS A 23 -5.64 -1.33 -14.60
N HIS A 24 -6.30 -1.18 -13.45
CA HIS A 24 -6.80 0.11 -12.98
C HIS A 24 -5.67 1.12 -12.73
N VAL A 25 -4.54 0.70 -12.14
CA VAL A 25 -3.39 1.58 -11.92
C VAL A 25 -2.79 2.14 -13.22
N GLN A 26 -2.92 1.41 -14.34
CA GLN A 26 -2.42 1.84 -15.66
C GLN A 26 -3.24 2.97 -16.27
N ARG A 27 -4.46 3.23 -15.77
CA ARG A 27 -5.30 4.33 -16.23
C ARG A 27 -4.80 5.70 -15.74
N PHE A 28 -4.00 5.73 -14.68
CA PHE A 28 -3.47 6.96 -14.10
C PHE A 28 -2.09 7.32 -14.67
N PRO A 29 -1.71 8.63 -14.69
CA PRO A 29 -0.35 9.05 -15.02
C PRO A 29 0.71 8.34 -14.16
N SER A 30 1.87 8.05 -14.75
CA SER A 30 2.93 7.23 -14.12
C SER A 30 3.90 8.03 -13.26
N ASP A 31 3.78 9.35 -13.20
CA ASP A 31 4.70 10.30 -12.57
C ASP A 31 4.30 10.68 -11.12
N GLY A 32 3.44 9.88 -10.49
CA GLY A 32 3.01 10.12 -9.11
C GLY A 32 2.41 8.92 -8.40
N GLY A 33 2.14 9.09 -7.11
CA GLY A 33 1.39 8.14 -6.30
C GLY A 33 -0.12 8.28 -6.51
N VAL A 34 -0.84 7.16 -6.50
CA VAL A 34 -2.29 7.12 -6.70
C VAL A 34 -2.97 6.53 -5.46
N LEU A 35 -3.93 7.26 -4.91
CA LEU A 35 -4.81 6.78 -3.83
C LEU A 35 -6.26 6.76 -4.34
N THR A 36 -6.87 5.59 -4.34
CA THR A 36 -8.23 5.37 -4.84
C THR A 36 -9.06 4.55 -3.85
N THR A 37 -10.36 4.45 -4.10
CA THR A 37 -11.29 3.58 -3.37
C THR A 37 -11.95 2.59 -4.32
N GLY A 38 -12.68 1.61 -3.79
CA GLY A 38 -13.48 0.68 -4.61
C GLY A 38 -12.84 -0.69 -4.83
N ALA A 39 -11.71 -0.97 -4.17
CA ALA A 39 -11.19 -2.33 -4.09
C ALA A 39 -12.05 -3.21 -3.17
N ASN A 40 -12.01 -4.53 -3.35
CA ASN A 40 -12.71 -5.46 -2.45
C ASN A 40 -12.05 -5.58 -1.07
N ARG A 41 -10.74 -5.28 -1.00
CA ARG A 41 -9.90 -5.20 0.20
C ARG A 41 -8.84 -4.16 -0.05
N THR A 42 -8.34 -3.53 1.02
CA THR A 42 -7.22 -2.60 0.87
C THR A 42 -6.03 -3.30 0.25
N HIS A 43 -5.46 -2.68 -0.78
CA HIS A 43 -4.34 -3.23 -1.54
C HIS A 43 -3.39 -2.11 -1.93
N ALA A 44 -2.09 -2.37 -1.84
CA ALA A 44 -1.06 -1.46 -2.29
C ALA A 44 -0.11 -2.13 -3.28
N ILE A 45 0.33 -1.34 -4.26
CA ILE A 45 1.45 -1.64 -5.15
C ILE A 45 2.56 -0.66 -4.74
N PRO A 46 3.66 -1.16 -4.14
CA PRO A 46 4.74 -0.31 -3.66
C PRO A 46 5.27 0.65 -4.71
N GLY A 47 5.58 1.87 -4.28
CA GLY A 47 6.05 2.98 -5.11
C GLY A 47 4.98 3.63 -5.99
N ARG A 48 3.71 3.18 -5.95
CA ARG A 48 2.76 3.57 -7.00
C ARG A 48 1.31 3.77 -6.56
N TYR A 49 0.69 2.83 -5.88
CA TYR A 49 -0.77 2.74 -5.87
C TYR A 49 -1.32 2.19 -4.57
N ILE A 50 -2.40 2.80 -4.07
CA ILE A 50 -3.18 2.30 -2.95
C ILE A 50 -4.66 2.33 -3.36
N ALA A 51 -5.33 1.20 -3.18
CA ALA A 51 -6.77 1.06 -3.35
C ALA A 51 -7.40 0.70 -2.01
N ILE A 52 -8.21 1.59 -1.45
CA ILE A 52 -8.88 1.39 -0.16
C ILE A 52 -10.12 0.51 -0.35
N GLY A 53 -10.20 -0.55 0.46
CA GLY A 53 -11.35 -1.43 0.53
C GLY A 53 -12.50 -0.89 1.40
N PRO A 54 -13.64 -1.59 1.46
CA PRO A 54 -14.79 -1.18 2.28
C PRO A 54 -14.59 -1.40 3.78
N ASP A 55 -13.61 -2.24 4.16
CA ASP A 55 -13.32 -2.54 5.55
C ASP A 55 -12.74 -1.33 6.28
N SER A 56 -12.99 -1.24 7.59
CA SER A 56 -12.42 -0.16 8.39
C SER A 56 -10.89 -0.22 8.38
N ILE A 57 -10.28 0.94 8.18
CA ILE A 57 -8.83 1.10 8.15
C ILE A 57 -8.41 2.16 9.16
N SER A 58 -7.35 1.88 9.91
CA SER A 58 -6.81 2.85 10.86
C SER A 58 -5.91 3.86 10.14
N ASN A 59 -5.78 5.07 10.68
CA ASN A 59 -4.86 6.07 10.17
C ASN A 59 -3.40 5.57 10.10
N ARG A 60 -3.02 4.64 11.00
CA ARG A 60 -1.68 4.03 10.98
C ARG A 60 -1.47 3.15 9.77
N VAL A 61 -2.45 2.28 9.47
CA VAL A 61 -2.37 1.43 8.28
C VAL A 61 -2.36 2.28 7.01
N VAL A 62 -3.20 3.33 6.92
CA VAL A 62 -3.13 4.27 5.78
C VAL A 62 -1.74 4.90 5.65
N ALA A 63 -1.15 5.35 6.76
CA ALA A 63 0.20 5.92 6.76
C ALA A 63 1.28 4.90 6.37
N HIS A 64 1.11 3.64 6.75
CA HIS A 64 1.99 2.54 6.34
C HIS A 64 1.93 2.32 4.82
N GLU A 65 0.71 2.19 4.26
CA GLU A 65 0.53 2.05 2.81
C GLU A 65 1.09 3.27 2.05
N PHE A 66 0.92 4.47 2.60
CA PHE A 66 1.51 5.68 2.02
C PHE A 66 3.05 5.65 2.07
N GLY A 67 3.65 5.07 3.12
CA GLY A 67 5.08 4.81 3.18
C GLY A 67 5.58 4.01 1.98
N HIS A 68 4.81 3.02 1.50
CA HIS A 68 5.17 2.29 0.29
C HIS A 68 5.19 3.17 -0.96
N ILE A 69 4.28 4.13 -1.11
CA ILE A 69 4.34 5.10 -2.21
C ILE A 69 5.63 5.92 -2.14
N LEU A 70 6.07 6.29 -0.93
CA LEU A 70 7.32 7.03 -0.70
C LEU A 70 8.59 6.17 -0.83
N GLY A 71 8.46 4.87 -1.15
CA GLY A 71 9.58 3.97 -1.36
C GLY A 71 10.06 3.21 -0.11
N PHE A 72 9.34 3.29 1.01
CA PHE A 72 9.64 2.44 2.17
C PHE A 72 9.21 1.00 1.92
N THR A 73 10.07 0.06 2.29
CA THR A 73 9.76 -1.37 2.30
C THR A 73 9.23 -1.80 3.67
N ASP A 74 8.51 -2.93 3.67
CA ASP A 74 8.18 -3.63 4.91
C ASP A 74 9.44 -4.01 5.68
N ARG A 75 9.40 -3.79 6.99
CA ARG A 75 10.46 -4.16 7.93
C ARG A 75 10.10 -5.37 8.79
N TYR A 76 8.88 -5.89 8.67
CA TYR A 76 8.54 -7.20 9.21
C TYR A 76 8.96 -8.31 8.24
N LEU A 77 9.21 -9.50 8.78
CA LEU A 77 9.48 -10.70 7.99
C LEU A 77 8.28 -11.63 8.09
N ARG A 78 7.78 -12.10 6.95
CA ARG A 78 6.66 -13.05 6.92
C ARG A 78 7.11 -14.37 6.30
N GLY A 79 7.01 -15.44 7.07
CA GLY A 79 7.20 -16.81 6.63
C GLY A 79 5.88 -17.55 6.53
N ALA A 80 5.79 -18.48 5.59
CA ALA A 80 4.68 -19.43 5.51
C ALA A 80 5.21 -20.84 5.79
N ARG A 81 4.46 -21.59 6.60
CA ARG A 81 4.72 -23.01 6.86
C ARG A 81 3.48 -23.81 6.47
N GLU A 82 3.67 -24.85 5.67
CA GLU A 82 2.60 -25.79 5.34
C GLU A 82 2.21 -26.63 6.58
N LEU A 83 0.90 -26.78 6.80
CA LEU A 83 0.30 -27.55 7.89
C LEU A 83 -0.56 -28.72 7.36
N GLY A 84 -0.36 -29.12 6.10
CA GLY A 84 -1.13 -30.15 5.43
C GLY A 84 -2.61 -29.75 5.25
N ARG A 85 -3.54 -30.61 5.68
CA ARG A 85 -5.00 -30.37 5.54
C ARG A 85 -5.50 -29.12 6.27
N ALA A 86 -4.73 -28.60 7.24
CA ALA A 86 -5.05 -27.37 7.96
C ALA A 86 -4.64 -26.10 7.19
N GLY A 87 -4.01 -26.22 6.01
CA GLY A 87 -3.59 -25.09 5.17
C GLY A 87 -2.20 -24.60 5.54
N PHE A 88 -2.03 -23.28 5.67
CA PHE A 88 -0.75 -22.65 5.96
C PHE A 88 -0.79 -21.89 7.28
N GLY A 89 0.27 -22.04 8.08
CA GLY A 89 0.57 -21.15 9.20
C GLY A 89 1.43 -19.99 8.71
N ILE A 90 1.03 -18.77 9.02
CA ILE A 90 1.82 -17.57 8.77
C ILE A 90 2.57 -17.22 10.05
N ILE A 91 3.88 -17.04 9.96
CA ILE A 91 4.73 -16.53 11.03
C ILE A 91 5.17 -15.14 10.61
N GLU A 92 4.91 -14.15 11.46
CA GLU A 92 5.35 -12.78 11.26
C GLU A 92 6.32 -12.40 12.39
N ILE A 93 7.48 -11.87 12.02
CA ILE A 93 8.49 -11.36 12.93
C ILE A 93 8.53 -9.85 12.78
N ILE A 94 8.21 -9.15 13.86
CA ILE A 94 8.25 -7.68 13.95
C ILE A 94 9.53 -7.33 14.72
N PRO A 95 10.63 -6.93 14.04
CA PRO A 95 11.90 -6.64 14.71
C PRO A 95 11.85 -5.36 15.55
N ASP A 96 10.98 -4.42 15.20
CA ASP A 96 10.75 -3.18 15.96
C ASP A 96 9.24 -2.88 16.01
N GLY A 97 8.62 -3.12 17.16
CA GLY A 97 7.17 -2.87 17.35
C GLY A 97 6.77 -1.40 17.34
N LEU A 98 7.74 -0.46 17.42
CA LEU A 98 7.51 0.98 17.40
C LEU A 98 7.68 1.60 16.01
N ASP A 99 8.28 0.89 15.06
CA ASP A 99 8.44 1.35 13.68
C ASP A 99 7.16 1.07 12.89
N LEU A 100 6.53 2.11 12.31
CA LEU A 100 5.35 1.96 11.46
C LEU A 100 5.56 1.01 10.27
N MET A 101 6.76 0.97 9.70
CA MET A 101 7.08 0.09 8.58
C MET A 101 7.30 -1.37 9.02
N ALA A 102 7.44 -1.64 10.32
CA ALA A 102 7.53 -2.98 10.87
C ALA A 102 6.22 -3.44 11.55
N ALA A 103 5.46 -2.52 12.14
CA ALA A 103 4.23 -2.81 12.87
C ALA A 103 3.08 -1.91 12.40
N PRO A 104 2.40 -2.22 11.28
CA PRO A 104 1.42 -1.31 10.65
C PRO A 104 0.23 -0.95 11.58
N GLY A 105 -0.14 -1.86 12.48
CA GLY A 105 -1.27 -1.68 13.40
C GLY A 105 -0.96 -0.84 14.65
N SER A 106 0.30 -0.80 15.10
CA SER A 106 0.68 -0.24 16.41
C SER A 106 1.88 0.69 16.39
N GLY A 107 2.72 0.61 15.35
CA GLY A 107 3.93 1.40 15.19
C GLY A 107 3.65 2.88 14.97
N LEU A 108 4.72 3.66 15.05
CA LEU A 108 4.72 5.12 14.97
C LEU A 108 5.53 5.58 13.75
N VAL A 109 5.12 6.70 13.17
CA VAL A 109 6.01 7.42 12.25
C VAL A 109 7.17 7.97 13.08
N ARG A 110 8.40 7.58 12.73
CA ARG A 110 9.62 7.99 13.45
C ARG A 110 10.34 9.10 12.71
N ALA A 111 11.15 9.86 13.44
CA ALA A 111 12.01 10.87 12.86
C ALA A 111 12.92 10.31 11.75
N SER A 112 13.37 9.05 11.87
CA SER A 112 14.17 8.36 10.86
C SER A 112 13.49 8.25 9.49
N HIS A 113 12.15 8.15 9.44
CA HIS A 113 11.42 8.15 8.16
C HIS A 113 11.56 9.49 7.46
N PHE A 114 11.42 10.60 8.18
CA PHE A 114 11.60 11.93 7.60
C PHE A 114 13.04 12.16 7.12
N HIS A 115 14.05 11.73 7.89
CA HIS A 115 15.44 11.82 7.45
C HIS A 115 15.67 11.07 6.12
N THR A 116 15.14 9.84 6.01
CA THR A 116 15.24 9.04 4.77
C THR A 116 14.65 9.76 3.57
N VAL A 117 13.46 10.37 3.72
CA VAL A 117 12.81 11.13 2.64
C VAL A 117 13.61 12.39 2.27
N ILE A 118 14.08 13.14 3.27
CA ILE A 118 14.88 14.35 3.04
C ILE A 118 16.20 14.03 2.33
N GLU A 119 16.88 12.97 2.73
CA GLU A 119 18.11 12.50 2.07
C GLU A 119 17.86 12.10 0.62
N ALA A 120 16.76 11.38 0.35
CA ALA A 120 16.36 11.02 -1.01
C ALA A 120 16.06 12.26 -1.88
N LEU A 121 15.36 13.26 -1.33
CA LEU A 121 15.04 14.50 -2.04
C LEU A 121 16.26 15.38 -2.31
N ASN A 122 17.25 15.36 -1.41
CA ASN A 122 18.48 16.12 -1.57
C ASN A 122 19.51 15.42 -2.48
N GLY A 123 19.20 14.23 -3.01
CA GLY A 123 20.12 13.44 -3.81
C GLY A 123 21.33 12.91 -3.01
N THR A 124 21.19 12.81 -1.68
CA THR A 124 22.23 12.33 -0.77
C THR A 124 21.94 10.93 -0.25
N ALA A 125 20.94 10.25 -0.81
CA ALA A 125 20.72 8.82 -0.57
C ALA A 125 21.90 8.01 -1.17
N PRO A 126 22.46 7.03 -0.44
CA PRO A 126 23.55 6.19 -0.92
C PRO A 126 23.17 5.32 -2.13
#